data_AF-A0A6A4UZG9-F1
#
_entry.id   AF-A0A6A4UZG9-F1
#
_cell.length_a   1.000
_cell.length_b   1.000
_cell.length_c   1.000
_cell.angle_alpha   90.00
_cell.angle_beta   90.00
_cell.angle_gamma   90.00
#
_symmetry.space_group_name_H-M   'P 1'
#
loop_
_entity.id
_entity.type
_entity.pdbx_description
1 polymer ?
#
loop_
_entity_poly.entity_id
_entity_poly.type
_entity_poly.pdbx_seq_one_letter_code
_entity_poly.pdbx_strand_id
1 'polypeptide(L)'
;MAFEIYYRKGRILLMLRALKRALALAPDSARLAAQLVRFRRLLDERQAQLSEPVRAVLAEAAPALFGDLSAQQLADRTVAQQPESLEHVLQGARMMFFLDKSRDAEAVKLVSDLAAFPSCTWQTCRDVLTAMLDGELGPAGEAAAAAFRAACAVRFPYCAVLGGALPRAEPTAENNGPLTAKQAGSEHK
;
A
#
# COMPACT_ATOMS: atom_id res chain seq x y z
N MET A 1 8.89 -9.18 8.45
CA MET A 1 8.01 -10.33 8.78
C MET A 1 8.03 -10.74 10.27
N ALA A 2 9.15 -10.60 11.00
CA ALA A 2 9.22 -11.04 12.40
C ALA A 2 8.19 -10.36 13.33
N PHE A 3 7.97 -9.04 13.20
CA PHE A 3 6.99 -8.31 14.01
C PHE A 3 5.59 -8.93 13.94
N GLU A 4 5.05 -9.17 12.74
CA GLU A 4 3.69 -9.72 12.57
C GLU A 4 3.52 -11.09 13.22
N ILE A 5 4.55 -11.94 13.15
CA ILE A 5 4.54 -13.27 13.79
C ILE A 5 4.47 -13.11 15.31
N TYR A 6 5.27 -12.20 15.88
CA TYR A 6 5.25 -11.95 17.31
C TYR A 6 3.97 -11.27 17.77
N TYR A 7 3.44 -10.35 16.96
CA TYR A 7 2.17 -9.67 17.17
C TYR A 7 1.03 -10.67 17.37
N ARG A 8 0.87 -11.61 16.42
CA ARG A 8 -0.13 -12.69 16.52
C ARG A 8 0.08 -13.60 17.74
N LYS A 9 1.34 -13.82 18.15
CA LYS A 9 1.70 -14.65 19.30
C LYS A 9 1.69 -13.90 20.65
N GLY A 10 1.38 -12.60 20.68
CA GLY A 10 1.40 -11.79 21.90
C GLY A 10 2.78 -11.63 22.56
N ARG A 11 3.88 -11.80 21.81
CA ARG A 11 5.25 -11.76 22.37
C ARG A 11 5.84 -10.35 22.37
N ILE A 12 5.42 -9.50 23.33
CA ILE A 12 5.70 -8.04 23.36
C ILE A 12 7.20 -7.70 23.30
N LEU A 13 8.06 -8.31 24.11
CA LEU A 13 9.50 -8.01 24.09
C LEU A 13 10.18 -8.44 22.77
N LEU A 14 9.66 -9.48 22.11
CA LEU A 14 10.15 -9.87 20.79
C LEU A 14 9.67 -8.92 19.70
N MET A 15 8.45 -8.36 19.82
CA MET A 15 7.99 -7.26 18.96
C MET A 15 8.90 -6.05 19.12
N LEU A 16 9.18 -5.64 20.35
CA LEU A 16 10.08 -4.53 20.68
C LEU A 16 11.45 -4.71 20.03
N ARG A 17 12.06 -5.89 20.19
CA ARG A 17 13.34 -6.23 19.58
C ARG A 17 13.28 -6.18 18.04
N ALA A 18 12.19 -6.67 17.44
CA ALA A 18 12.02 -6.63 16.00
C ALA A 18 11.90 -5.19 15.47
N LEU A 19 11.16 -4.33 16.18
CA LEU A 19 11.00 -2.92 15.85
C LEU A 19 12.31 -2.15 15.96
N LYS A 20 13.07 -2.32 17.06
CA LYS A 20 14.40 -1.70 17.23
C LYS A 20 15.34 -2.05 16.07
N ARG A 21 15.34 -3.31 15.64
CA ARG A 21 16.14 -3.76 14.48
C ARG A 21 15.67 -3.14 13.18
N ALA A 22 14.36 -3.09 12.95
CA ALA A 22 13.80 -2.49 11.75
C ALA A 22 14.11 -0.99 11.67
N LEU A 23 14.00 -0.27 12.79
CA LEU A 23 14.35 1.15 12.89
C LEU A 23 15.82 1.42 12.59
N ALA A 24 16.73 0.55 13.04
CA ALA A 24 18.15 0.67 12.74
C ALA A 24 18.51 0.40 11.27
N LEU A 25 17.66 -0.33 10.53
CA LEU A 25 17.91 -0.71 9.14
C LEU A 25 17.22 0.21 8.13
N ALA A 26 15.97 0.58 8.39
CA ALA A 26 15.14 1.36 7.47
C ALA A 26 14.16 2.23 8.28
N PRO A 27 14.63 3.36 8.84
CA PRO A 27 13.79 4.23 9.67
C PRO A 27 12.62 4.86 8.88
N ASP A 28 12.81 5.14 7.59
CA ASP A 28 11.83 5.78 6.71
C ASP A 28 10.95 4.76 5.95
N SER A 29 10.71 3.59 6.54
CA SER A 29 9.84 2.57 5.92
C SER A 29 8.38 2.82 6.29
N ALA A 30 7.51 3.00 5.29
CA ALA A 30 6.06 3.10 5.48
C ALA A 30 5.48 1.92 6.28
N ARG A 31 5.99 0.71 6.03
CA ARG A 31 5.62 -0.49 6.77
C ARG A 31 6.02 -0.41 8.25
N LEU A 32 7.21 0.11 8.55
CA LEU A 32 7.66 0.27 9.93
C LEU A 32 6.77 1.26 10.69
N ALA A 33 6.40 2.37 10.04
CA ALA A 33 5.49 3.36 10.62
C ALA A 33 4.16 2.71 11.05
N ALA A 34 3.55 1.89 10.20
CA ALA A 34 2.34 1.13 10.56
C ALA A 34 2.55 0.17 11.74
N GLN A 35 3.70 -0.50 11.80
CA GLN A 35 4.03 -1.43 12.90
C GLN A 35 4.21 -0.70 14.23
N LEU A 36 4.80 0.50 14.21
CA LEU A 36 4.93 1.35 15.40
C LEU A 36 3.55 1.78 15.92
N VAL A 37 2.63 2.19 15.04
CA VAL A 37 1.26 2.54 15.43
C VAL A 37 0.54 1.36 16.10
N ARG A 38 0.58 0.18 15.46
CA ARG A 38 -0.04 -1.04 16.01
C ARG A 38 0.56 -1.43 17.35
N PHE A 39 1.88 -1.30 17.49
CA PHE A 39 2.56 -1.62 18.73
C PHE A 39 2.20 -0.62 19.84
N ARG A 40 2.15 0.68 19.53
CA ARG A 40 1.73 1.70 20.50
C ARG A 40 0.31 1.44 21.00
N ARG A 41 -0.63 1.20 20.08
CA ARG A 41 -2.01 0.86 20.42
C ARG A 41 -2.08 -0.39 21.30
N LEU A 42 -1.31 -1.43 20.97
CA LEU A 42 -1.25 -2.65 21.77
C LEU A 42 -0.73 -2.38 23.19
N LEU A 43 0.28 -1.53 23.35
CA LEU A 43 0.79 -1.17 24.66
C LEU A 43 -0.26 -0.43 25.48
N ASP A 44 -0.96 0.54 24.89
CA ASP A 44 -2.03 1.29 25.56
C ASP A 44 -3.15 0.34 26.05
N GLU A 45 -3.52 -0.69 25.26
CA GLU A 45 -4.55 -1.67 25.63
C GLU A 45 -4.10 -2.69 26.68
N ARG A 46 -2.83 -3.10 26.64
CA ARG A 46 -2.33 -4.22 27.44
C ARG A 46 -1.58 -3.78 28.69
N GLN A 47 -1.30 -2.50 28.87
CA GLN A 47 -0.44 -1.97 29.94
C GLN A 47 -0.76 -2.55 31.32
N ALA A 48 -2.05 -2.61 31.67
CA ALA A 48 -2.52 -3.13 32.96
C ALA A 48 -2.27 -4.64 33.16
N GLN A 49 -2.16 -5.40 32.07
CA GLN A 49 -1.99 -6.86 32.09
C GLN A 49 -0.52 -7.29 32.07
N LEU A 50 0.41 -6.35 31.90
CA LEU A 50 1.84 -6.65 31.82
C LEU A 50 2.44 -6.86 33.21
N SER A 51 3.28 -7.89 33.34
CA SER A 51 4.10 -8.09 34.53
C SER A 51 5.03 -6.89 34.76
N GLU A 52 5.32 -6.60 36.03
CA GLU A 52 6.17 -5.47 36.43
C GLU A 52 7.52 -5.41 35.68
N PRO A 53 8.29 -6.51 35.51
CA PRO A 53 9.57 -6.46 34.80
C PRO A 53 9.43 -6.06 33.32
N VAL A 54 8.36 -6.51 32.68
CA VAL A 54 8.07 -6.15 31.28
C VAL A 54 7.69 -4.67 31.18
N ARG A 55 6.94 -4.14 32.14
CA ARG A 55 6.61 -2.70 32.18
C ARG A 55 7.86 -1.85 32.39
N ALA A 56 8.76 -2.25 33.28
CA ALA A 56 10.02 -1.52 33.50
C ALA A 56 10.85 -1.43 32.20
N VAL A 57 11.03 -2.56 31.50
CA VAL A 57 11.73 -2.57 30.21
C VAL A 57 11.05 -1.70 29.16
N LEU A 58 9.72 -1.71 29.11
CA LEU A 58 8.96 -0.88 28.17
C LEU A 58 9.04 0.60 28.53
N ALA A 59 9.00 0.97 29.81
CA ALA A 59 9.13 2.36 30.24
C ALA A 59 10.48 2.97 29.80
N GLU A 60 11.55 2.18 29.82
CA GLU A 60 12.87 2.60 29.33
C GLU A 60 12.94 2.63 27.79
N ALA A 61 12.40 1.62 27.11
CA ALA A 61 12.61 1.43 25.68
C ALA A 61 11.59 2.12 24.76
N ALA A 62 10.38 2.38 25.24
CA ALA A 62 9.28 2.93 24.47
C ALA A 62 9.49 4.40 24.02
N PRO A 63 10.02 5.31 24.86
CA PRO A 63 10.26 6.70 24.45
C PRO A 63 11.21 6.81 23.25
N ALA A 64 12.20 5.92 23.14
CA ALA A 64 13.12 5.90 21.99
C ALA A 64 12.45 5.48 20.66
N LEU A 65 11.27 4.85 20.70
CA LEU A 65 10.58 4.36 19.51
C LEU A 65 9.51 5.32 19.00
N PHE A 66 8.80 6.01 19.90
CA PHE A 66 7.67 6.86 19.53
C PHE A 66 7.60 8.18 20.29
N GLY A 67 8.54 8.45 21.21
CA GLY A 67 8.48 9.61 22.10
C GLY A 67 7.19 9.62 22.93
N ASP A 68 6.60 10.80 23.07
CA ASP A 68 5.34 11.01 23.78
C ASP A 68 4.11 10.90 22.87
N LEU A 69 4.30 10.48 21.62
CA LEU A 69 3.21 10.44 20.64
C LEU A 69 2.23 9.30 20.94
N SER A 70 0.95 9.63 20.85
CA SER A 70 -0.13 8.65 20.84
C SER A 70 -0.13 7.83 19.55
N ALA A 71 -0.85 6.71 19.53
CA ALA A 71 -1.00 5.90 18.32
C ALA A 71 -1.61 6.73 17.17
N GLN A 72 -2.57 7.61 17.47
CA GLN A 72 -3.19 8.50 16.48
C GLN A 72 -2.18 9.51 15.93
N GLN A 73 -1.43 10.17 16.81
CA GLN A 73 -0.40 11.13 16.41
C GLN A 73 0.70 10.48 15.57
N LEU A 74 1.05 9.21 15.82
CA LEU A 74 1.98 8.46 14.99
C LEU A 74 1.41 8.19 13.59
N ALA A 75 0.13 7.85 13.48
CA ALA A 75 -0.53 7.64 12.20
C ALA A 75 -0.58 8.95 11.38
N ASP A 76 -1.00 10.05 12.01
CA ASP A 76 -1.06 11.37 11.37
C ASP A 76 0.35 11.85 10.96
N ARG A 77 1.36 11.63 11.81
CA ARG A 77 2.77 11.93 11.51
C ARG A 77 3.28 11.16 10.27
N THR A 78 2.86 9.91 10.10
CA THR A 78 3.28 9.09 8.94
C THR A 78 2.89 9.75 7.62
N VAL A 79 1.68 10.32 7.58
CA VAL A 79 1.17 11.06 6.41
C VAL A 79 1.93 12.38 6.25
N ALA A 80 2.12 13.12 7.35
CA ALA A 80 2.75 14.44 7.34
C ALA A 80 4.25 14.43 6.98
N GLN A 81 4.97 13.37 7.30
CA GLN A 81 6.42 13.28 7.04
C GLN A 81 6.75 13.02 5.57
N GLN A 82 5.88 12.29 4.86
CA GLN A 82 6.12 11.87 3.47
C GLN A 82 4.84 12.06 2.64
N PRO A 83 4.34 13.31 2.51
CA PRO A 83 3.04 13.58 1.89
C PRO A 83 3.00 13.27 0.39
N GLU A 84 4.16 13.25 -0.28
CA GLU A 84 4.27 12.91 -1.71
C GLU A 84 4.45 11.41 -1.98
N SER A 85 4.61 10.60 -0.92
CA SER A 85 4.78 9.15 -1.05
C SER A 85 3.47 8.44 -0.82
N LEU A 86 2.83 7.99 -1.91
CA LEU A 86 1.56 7.25 -1.84
C LEU A 86 1.65 6.02 -0.91
N GLU A 87 2.82 5.36 -0.83
CA GLU A 87 3.02 4.24 0.08
C GLU A 87 2.90 4.66 1.56
N HIS A 88 3.53 5.77 1.94
CA HIS A 88 3.46 6.30 3.31
C HIS A 88 2.05 6.79 3.63
N VAL A 89 1.44 7.55 2.72
CA VAL A 89 0.08 8.05 2.89
C VAL A 89 -0.90 6.89 3.01
N LEU A 90 -0.77 5.83 2.22
CA LEU A 90 -1.59 4.62 2.34
C LEU A 90 -1.44 3.95 3.70
N GLN A 91 -0.20 3.77 4.20
CA GLN A 91 -0.01 3.16 5.53
C GLN A 91 -0.58 4.04 6.64
N GLY A 92 -0.41 5.36 6.56
CA GLY A 92 -1.02 6.31 7.49
C GLY A 92 -2.54 6.25 7.47
N ALA A 93 -3.15 6.24 6.28
CA ALA A 93 -4.60 6.11 6.10
C ALA A 93 -5.16 4.79 6.65
N ARG A 94 -4.48 3.66 6.39
CA ARG A 94 -4.84 2.36 6.98
C ARG A 94 -4.78 2.40 8.50
N MET A 95 -3.75 3.03 9.06
CA MET A 95 -3.60 3.15 10.51
C MET A 95 -4.61 4.11 11.14
N MET A 96 -4.98 5.17 10.43
CA MET A 96 -6.04 6.09 10.82
C MET A 96 -7.37 5.35 10.98
N PHE A 97 -7.79 4.59 9.96
CA PHE A 97 -9.01 3.76 10.04
C PHE A 97 -8.88 2.59 11.03
N PHE A 98 -7.68 2.03 11.20
CA PHE A 98 -7.44 0.99 12.20
C PHE A 98 -7.71 1.50 13.63
N LEU A 99 -7.27 2.72 13.94
CA LEU A 99 -7.43 3.33 15.27
C LEU A 99 -8.82 3.94 15.49
N ASP A 100 -9.41 4.53 14.45
CA ASP A 100 -10.71 5.17 14.51
C ASP A 100 -11.52 4.84 13.25
N LYS A 101 -12.57 4.03 13.44
CA LYS A 101 -13.44 3.56 12.37
C LYS A 101 -14.30 4.67 11.76
N SER A 102 -14.47 5.80 12.43
CA SER A 102 -15.25 6.94 11.93
C SER A 102 -14.50 7.80 10.91
N ARG A 103 -13.17 7.61 10.77
CA ARG A 103 -12.29 8.39 9.87
C ARG A 103 -12.09 7.73 8.50
N ASP A 104 -12.96 6.81 8.08
CA ASP A 104 -12.85 6.11 6.80
C ASP A 104 -12.91 7.08 5.60
N ALA A 105 -13.84 8.03 5.60
CA ALA A 105 -13.96 9.03 4.54
C ALA A 105 -12.70 9.92 4.42
N GLU A 106 -12.08 10.27 5.54
CA GLU A 106 -10.83 11.04 5.57
C GLU A 106 -9.67 10.21 5.01
N ALA A 107 -9.54 8.95 5.46
CA ALA A 107 -8.51 8.03 5.01
C ALA A 107 -8.58 7.80 3.49
N VAL A 108 -9.78 7.66 2.93
CA VAL A 108 -10.00 7.49 1.48
C VAL A 108 -9.57 8.74 0.72
N LYS A 109 -9.96 9.93 1.21
CA LYS A 109 -9.60 11.20 0.56
C LYS A 109 -8.09 11.38 0.41
N LEU A 110 -7.32 10.94 1.40
CA LEU A 110 -5.85 11.04 1.38
C LEU A 110 -5.20 10.21 0.27
N VAL A 111 -5.78 9.07 -0.10
CA VAL A 111 -5.18 8.13 -1.07
C VAL A 111 -5.84 8.17 -2.45
N SER A 112 -7.04 8.76 -2.57
CA SER A 112 -7.82 8.74 -3.81
C SER A 112 -7.33 9.73 -4.87
N ASP A 113 -6.64 10.80 -4.48
CA ASP A 113 -6.16 11.82 -5.41
C ASP A 113 -4.82 11.42 -6.04
N LEU A 114 -4.87 10.73 -7.19
CA LEU A 114 -3.66 10.34 -7.92
C LEU A 114 -2.83 11.54 -8.40
N ALA A 115 -3.43 12.71 -8.61
CA ALA A 115 -2.70 13.89 -9.08
C ALA A 115 -1.72 14.42 -8.02
N ALA A 116 -2.04 14.22 -6.74
CA ALA A 116 -1.15 14.55 -5.62
C ALA A 116 0.12 13.68 -5.59
N PHE A 117 0.17 12.56 -6.33
CA PHE A 117 1.28 11.62 -6.32
C PHE A 117 1.88 11.44 -7.73
N PRO A 118 2.67 12.39 -8.24
CA PRO A 118 3.26 12.30 -9.58
C PRO A 118 4.24 11.12 -9.71
N SER A 119 4.88 10.70 -8.62
CA SER A 119 5.81 9.58 -8.56
C SER A 119 5.15 8.22 -8.29
N CYS A 120 3.82 8.14 -8.19
CA CYS A 120 3.16 6.86 -7.91
C CYS A 120 3.35 5.86 -9.06
N THR A 121 3.52 4.59 -8.68
CA THR A 121 3.68 3.48 -9.61
C THR A 121 2.39 2.68 -9.70
N TRP A 122 2.27 1.83 -10.72
CA TRP A 122 1.12 0.95 -10.83
C TRP A 122 1.03 -0.02 -9.64
N GLN A 123 2.16 -0.39 -9.01
CA GLN A 123 2.17 -1.25 -7.83
C GLN A 123 1.56 -0.54 -6.61
N THR A 124 1.92 0.72 -6.35
CA THR A 124 1.34 1.46 -5.22
C THR A 124 -0.15 1.73 -5.45
N CYS A 125 -0.55 2.03 -6.69
CA CYS A 125 -1.98 2.16 -7.04
C CYS A 125 -2.74 0.85 -6.85
N ARG A 126 -2.14 -0.29 -7.25
CA ARG A 126 -2.72 -1.62 -6.99
C ARG A 126 -2.90 -1.83 -5.49
N ASP A 127 -1.90 -1.50 -4.68
CA ASP A 127 -1.95 -1.73 -3.24
C ASP A 127 -3.02 -0.85 -2.55
N VAL A 128 -3.26 0.37 -3.05
CA VAL A 128 -4.40 1.21 -2.63
C VAL A 128 -5.72 0.57 -3.03
N LEU A 129 -5.86 0.12 -4.28
CA LEU A 129 -7.09 -0.53 -4.75
C LEU A 129 -7.39 -1.81 -3.97
N THR A 130 -6.37 -2.63 -3.70
CA THR A 130 -6.50 -3.80 -2.83
C THR A 130 -6.92 -3.40 -1.41
N ALA A 131 -6.35 -2.34 -0.83
CA ALA A 131 -6.76 -1.84 0.48
C ALA A 131 -8.25 -1.43 0.53
N MET A 132 -8.73 -0.79 -0.54
CA MET A 132 -10.14 -0.40 -0.68
C MET A 132 -11.05 -1.63 -0.78
N LEU A 133 -10.66 -2.64 -1.57
CA LEU A 133 -11.46 -3.85 -1.79
C LEU A 133 -11.45 -4.82 -0.59
N ASP A 134 -10.35 -4.87 0.16
CA ASP A 134 -10.21 -5.72 1.35
C ASP A 134 -10.86 -5.09 2.60
N GLY A 135 -11.49 -3.91 2.47
CA GLY A 135 -12.12 -3.19 3.58
C GLY A 135 -11.13 -2.55 4.56
N GLU A 136 -9.84 -2.46 4.21
CA GLU A 136 -8.80 -1.86 5.07
C GLU A 136 -8.95 -0.33 5.20
N LEU A 137 -9.77 0.29 4.34
CA LEU A 137 -10.13 1.71 4.38
C LEU A 137 -11.63 1.92 4.69
N GLY A 138 -12.32 0.88 5.16
CA GLY A 138 -13.73 0.95 5.54
C GLY A 138 -14.72 1.05 4.38
N PRO A 139 -16.01 1.22 4.69
CA PRO A 139 -17.09 1.29 3.70
C PRO A 139 -16.91 2.42 2.67
N ALA A 140 -16.38 3.57 3.08
CA ALA A 140 -16.04 4.65 2.16
C ALA A 140 -15.02 4.21 1.10
N GLY A 141 -14.06 3.35 1.49
CA GLY A 141 -13.04 2.82 0.59
C GLY A 141 -13.62 1.87 -0.45
N GLU A 142 -14.46 0.94 -0.01
CA GLU A 142 -15.16 0.01 -0.90
C GLU A 142 -16.02 0.76 -1.93
N ALA A 143 -16.73 1.79 -1.49
CA ALA A 143 -17.54 2.64 -2.37
C ALA A 143 -16.68 3.43 -3.40
N ALA A 144 -15.49 3.90 -2.99
CA ALA A 144 -14.59 4.66 -3.85
C ALA A 144 -13.77 3.78 -4.81
N ALA A 145 -13.69 2.46 -4.58
CA ALA A 145 -12.82 1.54 -5.31
C ALA A 145 -13.04 1.58 -6.84
N ALA A 146 -14.30 1.63 -7.29
CA ALA A 146 -14.64 1.64 -8.72
C ALA A 146 -14.16 2.93 -9.41
N ALA A 147 -14.38 4.08 -8.77
CA ALA A 147 -13.93 5.37 -9.27
C ALA A 147 -12.39 5.47 -9.29
N PHE A 148 -11.75 5.00 -8.21
CA PHE A 148 -10.29 4.95 -8.12
C PHE A 148 -9.67 4.05 -9.21
N ARG A 149 -10.29 2.88 -9.48
CA ARG A 149 -9.88 2.00 -10.57
C ARG A 149 -9.98 2.67 -11.94
N ALA A 150 -11.06 3.40 -12.20
CA ALA A 150 -11.21 4.14 -13.46
C ALA A 150 -10.11 5.22 -13.62
N ALA A 151 -9.79 5.95 -12.55
CA ALA A 151 -8.69 6.92 -12.57
C ALA A 151 -7.33 6.25 -12.81
N CYS A 152 -7.09 5.08 -12.18
CA CYS A 152 -5.88 4.30 -12.41
C CYS A 152 -5.77 3.80 -13.86
N ALA A 153 -6.87 3.39 -14.49
CA ALA A 153 -6.88 2.93 -15.88
C ALA A 153 -6.48 4.04 -16.87
N VAL A 154 -6.88 5.29 -16.60
CA VAL A 154 -6.46 6.45 -17.40
C VAL A 154 -4.95 6.68 -17.28
N ARG A 155 -4.42 6.58 -16.05
CA ARG A 155 -2.99 6.81 -15.78
C ARG A 155 -2.09 5.66 -16.25
N PHE A 156 -2.58 4.42 -16.18
CA PHE A 156 -1.85 3.22 -16.55
C PHE A 156 -2.65 2.39 -17.57
N PRO A 157 -2.77 2.85 -18.84
CA PRO A 157 -3.63 2.21 -19.85
C PRO A 157 -3.31 0.74 -20.12
N TYR A 158 -2.05 0.35 -19.96
CA TYR A 158 -1.57 -1.00 -20.25
C TYR A 158 -1.63 -1.94 -19.04
N CYS A 159 -2.05 -1.48 -17.86
CA CYS A 159 -2.09 -2.29 -16.66
C CYS A 159 -3.46 -2.97 -16.49
N ALA A 160 -3.59 -4.22 -16.91
CA ALA A 160 -4.84 -5.00 -16.80
C ALA A 160 -5.35 -5.11 -15.36
N VAL A 161 -4.44 -5.19 -14.38
CA VAL A 161 -4.79 -5.25 -12.94
C VAL A 161 -5.57 -4.01 -12.50
N LEU A 162 -5.24 -2.85 -13.07
CA LEU A 162 -5.89 -1.57 -12.78
C LEU A 162 -7.06 -1.25 -13.72
N GLY A 163 -7.48 -2.20 -14.56
CA GLY A 163 -8.56 -1.99 -15.53
C GLY A 163 -8.11 -1.37 -16.86
N GLY A 164 -6.81 -1.26 -17.10
CA GLY A 164 -6.26 -0.90 -18.40
C GLY A 164 -6.56 -1.96 -19.47
N ALA A 165 -6.82 -1.52 -20.70
CA ALA A 165 -7.01 -2.41 -21.84
C ALA A 165 -5.64 -2.67 -22.49
N LEU A 166 -5.23 -3.94 -22.57
CA LEU A 166 -4.17 -4.31 -23.49
C LEU A 166 -4.62 -3.96 -24.92
N PRO A 167 -3.78 -3.34 -25.76
CA PRO A 167 -4.09 -3.25 -27.17
C PRO A 167 -4.35 -4.67 -27.66
N ARG A 168 -5.57 -4.93 -28.14
CA ARG A 168 -5.84 -6.15 -28.92
C ARG A 168 -4.85 -6.09 -30.07
N ALA A 169 -4.01 -7.13 -30.21
CA ALA A 169 -3.21 -7.30 -31.41
C ALA A 169 -4.19 -7.19 -32.59
N GLU A 170 -4.07 -6.11 -33.37
CA GLU A 170 -4.84 -5.97 -34.58
C GLU A 170 -4.48 -7.18 -35.46
N PRO A 171 -5.47 -7.89 -36.05
CA PRO A 171 -5.15 -8.92 -37.02
C PRO A 171 -4.36 -8.22 -38.13
N THR A 172 -3.10 -8.62 -38.30
CA THR A 172 -2.25 -8.17 -39.40
C THR A 172 -3.06 -8.35 -40.68
N ALA A 173 -3.44 -7.22 -41.29
CA ALA A 173 -4.13 -7.22 -42.57
C ALA A 173 -3.25 -8.00 -43.55
N GLU A 174 -3.71 -9.20 -43.91
CA GLU A 174 -3.12 -10.01 -44.97
C GLU A 174 -3.10 -9.16 -46.24
N ASN A 175 -1.89 -8.72 -46.58
CA ASN A 175 -1.57 -8.05 -47.83
C ASN A 175 -1.78 -9.04 -48.99
N ASN A 176 -3.01 -9.15 -49.48
CA ASN A 176 -3.29 -9.78 -50.76
C ASN A 176 -2.88 -8.82 -51.89
N GLY A 177 -1.58 -8.74 -52.14
CA GLY A 177 -1.04 -8.27 -53.41
C GLY A 177 -1.24 -9.35 -54.48
N PRO A 178 -1.77 -9.02 -55.67
CA PRO A 178 -1.96 -9.99 -56.73
C PRO A 178 -0.59 -10.49 -57.23
N LEU A 179 -0.34 -11.80 -57.08
CA LEU A 179 0.75 -12.50 -57.75
C LEU A 179 0.56 -12.37 -59.26
N THR A 180 1.35 -11.52 -59.89
CA THR A 180 1.49 -11.46 -61.34
C THR A 180 2.06 -12.80 -61.83
N ALA A 181 1.30 -13.46 -62.70
CA ALA A 181 1.68 -14.70 -63.33
C ALA A 181 2.98 -14.54 -64.13
N LYS A 182 3.99 -15.30 -63.73
CA LYS A 182 5.27 -15.46 -64.40
C LYS A 182 5.03 -16.16 -65.74
N GLN A 183 5.27 -15.47 -66.86
CA GLN A 183 5.35 -16.07 -68.18
C GLN A 183 6.52 -17.07 -68.20
N ALA A 184 6.21 -18.35 -68.45
CA ALA A 184 7.18 -19.36 -68.83
C ALA A 184 7.13 -19.53 -70.35
N GLY A 185 8.28 -19.38 -71.01
CA GLY A 185 8.44 -19.73 -72.41
C GLY A 185 8.51 -21.24 -72.62
N SER A 186 8.12 -21.69 -73.82
CA SER A 186 8.62 -22.90 -74.47
C SER A 186 8.23 -22.89 -75.94
N GLU A 187 9.25 -22.88 -76.79
CA GLU A 187 9.21 -23.19 -78.23
C GLU A 187 8.79 -24.65 -78.50
N HIS A 188 8.68 -24.95 -79.81
CA HIS A 188 8.53 -26.24 -80.51
C HIS A 188 7.09 -26.68 -80.86
N LYS A 189 6.65 -26.35 -82.09
CA LYS A 189 6.83 -27.23 -83.26
C LYS A 189 6.62 -26.46 -84.56
#